data_AF-A0A0D2NDW4-F1
#
_entry.id   AF-A0A0D2NDW4-F1
#
_cell.length_a   1.000
_cell.length_b   1.000
_cell.length_c   1.000
_cell.angle_alpha   90.00
_cell.angle_beta   90.00
_cell.angle_gamma   90.00
#
_symmetry.space_group_name_H-M   'P 1'
#
loop_
_entity.id
_entity.type
_entity.pdbx_description
1 polymer ?
#
loop_
_entity_poly.entity_id
_entity_poly.type
_entity_poly.pdbx_seq_one_letter_code
_entity_poly.pdbx_strand_id
1 'polypeptide(L)'
;MATSTVGRLAEKFYYDFSLHKRFLPNMAYNKYVALRHNLLITGGFFFILSVPFPFVPAFPTMGLCPKGWEGSFVCEPDKHKALDMYKAYRAGKKYEEPAAAPAHH
;
A
#
# COMPACT_ATOMS: atom_id res chain seq x y z
N MET A 1 3.42 -9.61 35.43
CA MET A 1 4.87 -9.73 35.18
C MET A 1 5.29 -9.52 33.72
N ALA A 2 4.40 -9.61 32.72
CA ALA A 2 4.79 -9.42 31.30
C ALA A 2 5.11 -7.96 30.90
N THR A 3 4.59 -6.97 31.62
CA THR A 3 4.81 -5.54 31.32
C THR A 3 6.23 -5.06 31.64
N SER A 4 6.89 -5.63 32.66
CA SER A 4 8.25 -5.21 33.03
C SER A 4 9.32 -5.78 32.09
N THR A 5 9.11 -6.98 31.55
CA THR A 5 10.04 -7.61 30.60
C THR A 5 9.98 -6.96 29.22
N VAL A 6 8.79 -6.61 28.74
CA VAL A 6 8.63 -5.87 27.47
C VAL A 6 9.26 -4.48 27.57
N GLY A 7 9.06 -3.76 28.70
CA GLY A 7 9.70 -2.46 28.93
C GLY A 7 11.23 -2.54 28.91
N ARG A 8 11.80 -3.53 29.60
CA ARG A 8 13.26 -3.74 29.65
C ARG A 8 13.85 -4.17 28.30
N LEU A 9 13.10 -4.93 27.49
CA LEU A 9 13.51 -5.30 26.13
C LEU A 9 13.42 -4.11 25.17
N ALA A 10 12.37 -3.29 25.28
CA ALA A 10 12.22 -2.08 24.49
C ALA A 10 13.32 -1.06 24.80
N GLU A 11 13.67 -0.88 26.08
CA GLU A 11 14.77 -0.01 26.51
C GLU A 11 16.10 -0.45 25.89
N LYS A 12 16.44 -1.75 25.97
CA LYS A 12 17.64 -2.29 25.30
C LYS A 12 17.60 -2.11 23.80
N PHE A 13 16.45 -2.35 23.17
CA PHE A 13 16.31 -2.16 21.73
C PHE A 13 16.46 -0.69 21.31
N TYR A 14 16.02 0.25 22.14
CA TYR A 14 16.06 1.66 21.80
C TYR A 14 17.45 2.28 22.03
N TYR A 15 18.13 1.90 23.11
CA TYR A 15 19.41 2.51 23.51
C TYR A 15 20.64 1.67 23.14
N ASP A 16 20.61 0.36 23.38
CA ASP A 16 21.79 -0.50 23.16
C ASP A 16 21.88 -0.98 21.70
N PHE A 17 20.74 -1.21 21.05
CA PHE A 17 20.70 -1.70 19.68
C PHE A 17 20.75 -0.55 18.67
N SER A 18 21.92 -0.37 18.04
CA SER A 18 22.11 0.60 16.97
C SER A 18 22.60 -0.07 15.69
N LEU A 19 21.72 -0.13 14.70
CA LEU A 19 22.05 -0.58 13.34
C LEU A 19 23.09 0.35 12.67
N HIS A 20 23.10 1.63 13.05
CA HIS A 20 24.10 2.60 12.59
C HIS A 20 25.51 2.16 12.97
N LYS A 21 25.75 1.85 14.25
CA LYS A 21 27.06 1.39 14.73
C LYS A 21 27.48 0.04 14.13
N ARG A 22 26.51 -0.83 13.83
CA ARG A 22 26.78 -2.20 13.33
C ARG A 22 27.05 -2.27 11.83
N PHE A 23 26.32 -1.50 11.02
CA PHE A 23 26.34 -1.65 9.55
C PHE A 23 26.79 -0.39 8.81
N LEU A 24 26.67 0.79 9.40
CA LEU A 24 26.99 2.07 8.76
C LEU A 24 27.84 2.98 9.67
N PRO A 25 28.94 2.47 10.27
CA PRO A 25 29.70 3.22 11.27
C PRO A 25 30.34 4.51 10.73
N ASN A 26 30.64 4.56 9.43
CA ASN A 26 31.31 5.71 8.79
C ASN A 26 30.34 6.83 8.36
N MET A 27 29.03 6.66 8.56
CA MET A 27 28.02 7.67 8.19
C MET A 27 27.74 8.60 9.37
N ALA A 28 27.55 9.90 9.13
CA ALA A 28 27.08 10.80 10.18
C ALA A 28 25.68 10.37 10.66
N TYR A 29 25.45 10.35 11.98
CA TYR A 29 24.20 9.84 12.57
C TYR A 29 22.94 10.53 12.01
N ASN A 30 22.99 11.85 11.77
CA ASN A 30 21.88 12.61 11.21
C ASN A 30 21.48 12.12 9.80
N LYS A 31 22.48 11.78 8.98
CA LYS A 31 22.24 11.24 7.63
C LYS A 31 21.65 9.82 7.71
N TYR A 32 22.10 9.02 8.68
CA TYR A 32 21.53 7.71 8.94
C TYR A 32 20.06 7.77 9.36
N VAL A 33 19.68 8.71 10.25
CA VAL A 33 18.28 8.89 10.67
C VAL A 33 17.40 9.28 9.48
N ALA A 34 17.87 10.19 8.62
CA ALA A 34 17.15 10.57 7.40
C ALA A 34 17.00 9.38 6.44
N LEU A 35 18.05 8.59 6.24
CA LEU A 35 18.01 7.39 5.40
C LEU A 35 17.04 6.34 5.95
N ARG A 36 17.08 6.06 7.26
CA ARG A 36 16.16 5.15 7.93
C ARG A 36 14.71 5.61 7.76
N HIS A 37 14.45 6.90 7.89
CA HIS A 37 13.10 7.43 7.75
C HIS A 37 12.56 7.22 6.33
N ASN A 38 13.36 7.55 5.31
CA ASN A 38 12.99 7.31 3.91
C ASN A 38 12.80 5.82 3.63
N LEU A 39 13.68 4.96 4.14
CA LEU A 39 13.57 3.51 3.97
C LEU A 39 12.30 2.95 4.62
N LEU A 40 11.91 3.46 5.79
CA LEU A 40 10.64 3.09 6.44
C LEU A 40 9.42 3.53 5.62
N ILE A 41 9.44 4.74 5.07
CA ILE A 41 8.36 5.25 4.21
C ILE A 41 8.25 4.39 2.95
N THR A 42 9.34 4.21 2.23
CA THR A 42 9.38 3.44 0.99
C THR A 42 9.01 1.98 1.24
N GLY A 43 9.58 1.36 2.27
CA GLY A 43 9.26 -0.02 2.66
C GLY A 43 7.79 -0.18 3.07
N GLY A 44 7.26 0.76 3.85
CA GLY A 44 5.84 0.77 4.24
C GLY A 44 4.90 0.97 3.05
N PHE A 45 5.25 1.86 2.12
CA PHE A 45 4.48 2.08 0.90
C PHE A 45 4.43 0.81 0.03
N PHE A 46 5.58 0.19 -0.26
CA PHE A 46 5.62 -1.05 -1.01
C PHE A 46 4.91 -2.20 -0.29
N PHE A 47 5.03 -2.28 1.03
CA PHE A 47 4.31 -3.27 1.82
C PHE A 47 2.80 -3.12 1.61
N ILE A 48 2.23 -1.92 1.80
CA ILE A 48 0.81 -1.66 1.61
C ILE A 48 0.34 -2.01 0.20
N LEU A 49 1.12 -1.68 -0.83
CA LEU A 49 0.81 -2.03 -2.22
C LEU A 49 0.89 -3.53 -2.51
N SER A 50 1.75 -4.26 -1.79
CA SER A 50 1.96 -5.70 -1.99
C SER A 50 0.98 -6.59 -1.22
N VAL A 51 0.32 -6.05 -0.19
CA VAL A 51 -0.77 -6.78 0.49
C VAL A 51 -1.88 -7.01 -0.55
N PRO A 52 -2.45 -8.23 -0.65
CA PRO A 52 -3.50 -8.56 -1.62
C PRO A 52 -4.84 -7.92 -1.23
N PHE A 53 -4.86 -6.58 -1.20
CA PHE A 53 -6.04 -5.79 -0.95
C PHE A 53 -6.50 -5.22 -2.29
N PRO A 54 -7.67 -5.61 -2.80
CA PRO A 54 -8.17 -5.10 -4.07
C PRO A 54 -8.79 -3.71 -3.84
N PHE A 55 -7.96 -2.68 -3.84
CA PHE A 55 -8.40 -1.28 -3.80
C PHE A 55 -8.22 -0.61 -5.16
N VAL A 56 -9.18 0.24 -5.53
CA VAL A 56 -8.98 1.22 -6.60
C VAL A 56 -8.04 2.28 -6.03
N PRO A 57 -6.87 2.55 -6.65
CA PRO A 57 -5.98 3.60 -6.16
C PRO A 57 -6.73 4.93 -6.14
N ALA A 58 -6.78 5.57 -4.96
CA ALA A 58 -7.40 6.89 -4.81
C ALA A 58 -6.57 8.01 -5.48
N PHE A 59 -5.32 7.70 -5.83
CA PHE A 59 -4.42 8.56 -6.59
C PHE A 59 -4.55 8.27 -8.09
N PRO A 60 -4.47 9.30 -8.95
CA PRO A 60 -4.48 9.10 -10.40
C PRO A 60 -3.26 8.25 -10.79
N THR A 61 -3.52 7.06 -11.32
CA THR A 61 -2.44 6.26 -11.90
C THR A 61 -2.01 6.92 -13.21
N MET A 62 -0.72 6.86 -13.54
CA MET A 62 -0.17 7.38 -14.80
C MET A 62 -0.57 6.49 -16.01
N GLY A 63 -1.79 5.95 -16.02
CA GLY A 63 -2.23 4.93 -16.97
C GLY A 63 -1.66 3.53 -16.70
N LEU A 64 -1.07 3.30 -15.52
CA LEU A 64 -0.51 1.99 -15.14
C LEU A 64 -1.52 1.17 -14.33
N CYS A 65 -1.72 -0.07 -14.77
CA CYS A 65 -2.59 -1.05 -14.13
C CYS A 65 -1.79 -2.12 -13.39
N PRO A 66 -2.21 -2.54 -12.17
CA PRO A 66 -1.66 -3.72 -11.54
C PRO A 66 -1.86 -4.96 -12.44
N LYS A 67 -0.83 -5.79 -12.56
CA LYS A 67 -0.89 -7.02 -13.38
C LYS A 67 -2.04 -7.92 -12.92
N GLY A 68 -2.84 -8.41 -13.87
CA GLY A 68 -3.99 -9.27 -13.61
C GLY A 68 -5.28 -8.53 -13.22
N TRP A 69 -5.25 -7.20 -13.12
CA TRP A 69 -6.42 -6.36 -12.85
C TRP A 69 -6.80 -5.46 -14.05
N GLU A 70 -6.19 -5.68 -15.20
CA GLU A 70 -6.53 -4.99 -16.46
C GLU A 70 -7.99 -5.24 -16.83
N GLY A 71 -8.73 -4.18 -17.13
CA GLY A 71 -10.17 -4.26 -17.43
C GLY A 71 -11.07 -4.58 -16.22
N SER A 72 -10.55 -4.50 -14.98
CA SER A 72 -11.35 -4.64 -13.75
C SER A 72 -11.64 -3.27 -13.12
N PHE A 73 -12.45 -3.26 -12.05
CA PHE A 73 -12.76 -2.04 -11.28
C PHE A 73 -11.51 -1.30 -10.75
N VAL A 74 -10.40 -2.01 -10.52
CA VAL A 74 -9.15 -1.43 -10.02
C VAL A 74 -8.51 -0.47 -11.02
N CYS A 75 -8.81 -0.66 -12.31
CA CYS A 75 -8.26 0.10 -13.43
C CYS A 75 -9.27 1.01 -14.13
N GLU A 76 -10.53 1.01 -13.67
CA GLU A 76 -11.60 1.76 -14.32
C GLU A 76 -11.49 3.25 -13.92
N PRO A 77 -11.31 4.17 -14.89
CA PRO A 77 -11.20 5.61 -14.59
C PRO A 77 -12.49 6.22 -14.06
N ASP A 78 -13.66 5.73 -14.49
CA ASP A 78 -14.94 6.18 -13.96
C ASP A 78 -15.24 5.49 -12.62
N LYS A 79 -15.27 6.29 -11.54
CA LYS A 79 -15.53 5.81 -10.18
C LYS A 79 -16.91 5.15 -10.03
N HIS A 80 -17.92 5.58 -10.79
CA HIS A 80 -19.25 4.98 -10.73
C HIS A 80 -19.25 3.60 -11.37
N LYS A 81 -18.69 3.47 -12.57
CA LYS A 81 -18.50 2.20 -13.25
C LYS A 81 -17.63 1.24 -12.43
N ALA A 82 -16.53 1.74 -11.84
CA ALA A 82 -15.66 0.98 -10.95
C ALA A 82 -16.42 0.43 -9.74
N LEU A 83 -17.32 1.21 -9.15
CA LEU A 83 -18.13 0.78 -8.01
C LEU A 83 -19.09 -0.36 -8.37
N ASP A 84 -19.70 -0.33 -9.56
CA ASP A 84 -20.59 -1.40 -10.02
C ASP A 84 -19.82 -2.67 -10.42
N MET A 85 -18.66 -2.51 -11.05
CA MET A 85 -17.71 -3.61 -11.29
C MET A 85 -17.22 -4.24 -9.98
N TYR A 86 -16.96 -3.44 -8.94
CA TYR A 86 -16.57 -3.93 -7.61
C TYR A 86 -17.70 -4.73 -6.95
N LYS A 87 -18.95 -4.26 -7.02
CA LYS A 87 -20.11 -5.02 -6.52
C LYS A 87 -20.26 -6.37 -7.22
N ALA A 88 -20.09 -6.41 -8.55
CA ALA A 88 -20.13 -7.64 -9.33
C ALA A 88 -19.00 -8.61 -8.92
N TYR A 89 -17.76 -8.10 -8.80
CA TYR A 89 -16.61 -8.86 -8.34
C TYR A 89 -16.82 -9.45 -6.94
N ARG A 90 -17.31 -8.64 -5.99
CA ARG A 90 -17.61 -9.09 -4.62
C ARG A 90 -18.71 -10.15 -4.59
N ALA A 91 -19.66 -10.10 -5.52
CA ALA A 91 -20.71 -11.09 -5.68
C ALA A 91 -20.29 -12.34 -6.48
N GLY A 92 -19.03 -12.41 -6.95
CA GLY A 92 -18.53 -13.51 -7.79
C GLY A 92 -19.14 -13.56 -9.19
N LYS A 93 -19.72 -12.45 -9.65
CA LYS A 93 -20.36 -12.34 -10.97
C LYS A 93 -19.45 -11.57 -11.93
N LYS A 94 -19.53 -11.90 -13.22
CA LYS A 94 -18.95 -11.05 -14.27
C LYS A 94 -19.78 -9.78 -14.39
N TYR A 95 -19.10 -8.63 -14.50
CA TYR A 95 -19.77 -7.37 -14.80
C TYR A 95 -20.24 -7.42 -16.26
N GLU A 96 -21.54 -7.27 -16.47
CA GLU A 96 -22.11 -7.01 -17.80
C GLU A 96 -22.31 -5.49 -17.91
N GLU A 97 -21.72 -4.90 -18.93
CA GLU A 97 -21.90 -3.47 -19.19
C GLU A 97 -23.40 -3.23 -19.47
N PRO A 98 -24.07 -2.33 -18.73
CA PRO A 98 -25.47 -2.07 -18.98
C PRO A 98 -25.60 -1.59 -20.43
N ALA A 99 -26.44 -2.27 -21.22
CA ALA A 99 -26.73 -1.88 -22.58
C ALA A 99 -27.01 -0.38 -22.60
N ALA A 100 -26.18 0.38 -23.33
CA ALA A 100 -26.28 1.82 -23.40
C ALA A 100 -27.75 2.18 -23.63
N ALA A 101 -28.33 2.95 -22.70
CA ALA A 101 -29.70 3.43 -22.85
C ALA A 101 -29.78 4.13 -24.23
N PRO A 102 -30.81 3.86 -25.05
CA PRO A 102 -30.93 4.49 -26.35
C PRO A 102 -30.90 6.01 -26.14
N ALA A 103 -30.02 6.68 -26.87
CA ALA A 103 -29.94 8.13 -26.89
C ALA A 103 -31.31 8.67 -27.32
N HIS A 104 -32.06 9.24 -26.38
CA HIS A 104 -33.24 10.01 -26.68
C HIS A 104 -32.78 11.35 -27.26
N HIS A 105 -32.85 11.44 -28.60
CA HIS A 105 -32.87 12.69 -29.36
C HIS A 105 -34.24 13.36 -29.24
#